data_AF-Q0TZY5-F1
#
_entry.id   AF-Q0TZY5-F1
#
_cell.length_a   1.000
_cell.length_b   1.000
_cell.length_c   1.000
_cell.angle_alpha   90.00
_cell.angle_beta   90.00
_cell.angle_gamma   90.00
#
_symmetry.space_group_name_H-M   'P 1'
#
loop_
_entity.id
_entity.type
_entity.pdbx_description
1 polymer ?
#
loop_
_entity_poly.entity_id
_entity_poly.type
_entity_poly.pdbx_seq_one_letter_code
_entity_poly.pdbx_strand_id
1 'polypeptide(L)'
;MSLTDAYNSVKRALSTAPANDAYLRWDAAGVEDAKSNEEEKARQIGETMNKMQQHNFDQHRHAFRATHVKTQGIVKGKMTVLAELPAHLQQGLFKTPGKTYDVAARYASEQVFLQADQEPGPRGVGMRIFGVDGERLEGAAADAKTQDFFFNNAPMIELTDIDTCLEIMQLREKYFDSPTKLAAATKYGDYYGHMALFPILDDMTDHSEKVKSSDSREALRYWLAEYFSKNGAKYEFKIQLGTAPDHHPTEDGSVVWDEATAPYQTIATVEFPPQDAMSAERRTFWEDRMKLSPWDALAEHRPLGSINRLRKIVYDMSRKKREAVNATQTKAVNLFGGNAGLELCASHVRFVARFIMHLSTITLASLCFALRTQAIGRAIVTNQCDEPVYLWSVGGSVGEQKVITKDTSYSEVFHTDPASGGVALKISPVEGGLFKPNVSQTIFAYSLDASQVWYDMSDMFGDGFAGRTLKVTPTDLTCESITWGSGKPPAGSQVKSCGAEADVELTFCTGHW
;
A
#
# COMPACT_ATOMS: atom_id res chain seq x y z
N MET A 1 -1.30 -5.61 23.98
CA MET A 1 -1.36 -5.40 22.52
C MET A 1 -1.46 -6.75 21.80
N SER A 2 -2.17 -6.90 20.67
CA SER A 2 -2.14 -8.17 19.91
C SER A 2 -0.77 -8.34 19.22
N LEU A 3 -0.37 -9.57 18.87
CA LEU A 3 0.91 -9.84 18.20
C LEU A 3 0.99 -9.11 16.84
N THR A 4 -0.16 -8.98 16.17
CA THR A 4 -0.33 -8.24 14.92
C THR A 4 -0.20 -6.73 15.13
N ASP A 5 -0.78 -6.18 16.20
CA ASP A 5 -0.63 -4.76 16.54
C ASP A 5 0.81 -4.40 16.91
N ALA A 6 1.51 -5.31 17.62
CA ALA A 6 2.91 -5.16 17.99
C ALA A 6 3.82 -5.18 16.76
N TYR A 7 3.60 -6.15 15.87
CA TYR A 7 4.29 -6.24 14.58
C TYR A 7 4.08 -4.97 13.74
N ASN A 8 2.84 -4.49 13.65
CA ASN A 8 2.52 -3.27 12.92
C ASN A 8 3.07 -1.99 13.58
N SER A 9 3.21 -1.97 14.92
CA SER A 9 3.84 -0.88 15.66
C SER A 9 5.35 -0.82 15.39
N VAL A 10 6.04 -1.95 15.49
CA VAL A 10 7.48 -2.06 15.16
C VAL A 10 7.71 -1.71 13.69
N LYS A 11 6.86 -2.16 12.77
CA LYS A 11 6.96 -1.80 11.35
C LYS A 11 6.77 -0.29 11.11
N ARG A 12 5.90 0.38 11.88
CA ARG A 12 5.72 1.85 11.84
C ARG A 12 6.90 2.61 12.44
N ALA A 13 7.50 2.10 13.52
CA ALA A 13 8.73 2.63 14.10
C ALA A 13 9.91 2.59 13.13
N LEU A 14 9.98 1.55 12.31
CA LEU A 14 10.96 1.41 11.23
C LEU A 14 10.70 2.37 10.05
N SER A 15 9.50 2.92 9.94
CA SER A 15 8.99 3.62 8.75
C SER A 15 8.60 5.08 9.06
N THR A 16 9.48 5.82 9.78
CA THR A 16 9.19 7.22 10.09
C THR A 16 9.27 8.06 8.81
N ALA A 17 8.10 8.55 8.40
CA ALA A 17 7.94 9.42 7.25
C ALA A 17 8.88 10.62 7.42
N PRO A 18 9.76 10.91 6.45
CA PRO A 18 10.74 11.96 6.61
C PRO A 18 10.04 13.32 6.81
N ALA A 19 10.77 14.30 7.36
CA ALA A 19 10.23 15.63 7.60
C ALA A 19 9.58 16.20 6.33
N ASN A 20 8.52 17.02 6.47
CA ASN A 20 7.68 17.46 5.34
C ASN A 20 8.44 18.18 4.21
N ASP A 21 9.64 18.68 4.48
CA ASP A 21 10.56 19.32 3.53
C ASP A 21 11.42 18.34 2.72
N ALA A 22 11.43 17.06 3.09
CA ALA A 22 12.13 16.00 2.36
C ALA A 22 11.36 15.45 1.16
N TYR A 23 10.05 15.70 1.07
CA TYR A 23 9.23 15.24 -0.05
C TYR A 23 9.46 16.10 -1.28
N LEU A 24 9.72 15.45 -2.40
CA LEU A 24 9.91 16.13 -3.66
C LEU A 24 8.57 16.42 -4.33
N ARG A 25 8.46 17.63 -4.86
CA ARG A 25 7.30 18.01 -5.66
C ARG A 25 7.23 17.19 -6.93
N TRP A 26 6.01 16.95 -7.43
CA TRP A 26 5.80 16.21 -8.66
C TRP A 26 6.46 16.85 -9.90
N ASP A 27 6.68 18.17 -9.88
CA ASP A 27 7.32 18.95 -10.94
C ASP A 27 8.82 19.21 -10.69
N ALA A 28 9.41 18.55 -9.69
CA ALA A 28 10.84 18.61 -9.44
C ALA A 28 11.63 17.94 -10.57
N ALA A 29 12.84 18.44 -10.82
CA ALA A 29 13.74 17.87 -11.82
C ALA A 29 14.01 16.38 -11.54
N GLY A 30 13.93 15.55 -12.58
CA GLY A 30 14.14 14.10 -12.50
C GLY A 30 12.91 13.27 -12.14
N VAL A 31 11.77 13.89 -11.77
CA VAL A 31 10.54 13.15 -11.44
C VAL A 31 9.89 12.56 -12.69
N GLU A 32 9.73 13.34 -13.77
CA GLU A 32 9.33 12.84 -15.10
C GLU A 32 10.41 13.20 -16.13
N ASP A 33 10.69 12.27 -17.04
CA ASP A 33 11.58 12.48 -18.19
C ASP A 33 10.91 11.88 -19.44
N ALA A 34 9.96 12.63 -19.98
CA ALA A 34 9.12 12.14 -21.07
C ALA A 34 9.89 12.02 -22.39
N LYS A 35 9.88 10.83 -23.00
CA LYS A 35 10.50 10.60 -24.31
C LYS A 35 9.62 11.22 -25.42
N SER A 36 10.24 11.83 -26.43
CA SER A 36 9.53 12.52 -27.52
C SER A 36 8.67 11.63 -28.41
N ASN A 37 8.88 10.31 -28.38
CA ASN A 37 8.16 9.31 -29.17
C ASN A 37 7.13 8.50 -28.37
N GLU A 38 6.80 8.90 -27.14
CA GLU A 38 5.88 8.13 -26.28
C GLU A 38 4.49 7.97 -26.87
N GLU A 39 3.95 9.02 -27.49
CA GLU A 39 2.59 8.99 -28.04
C GLU A 39 2.47 7.98 -29.19
N GLU A 40 3.48 7.92 -30.05
CA GLU A 40 3.57 6.94 -31.13
C GLU A 40 3.66 5.51 -30.59
N LYS A 41 4.52 5.27 -29.60
CA LYS A 41 4.64 3.96 -28.96
C LYS A 41 3.35 3.54 -28.23
N ALA A 42 2.68 4.49 -27.57
CA ALA A 42 1.40 4.24 -26.92
C ALA A 42 0.31 3.83 -27.93
N ARG A 43 0.31 4.40 -29.14
CA ARG A 43 -0.58 3.97 -30.23
C ARG A 43 -0.26 2.54 -30.68
N GLN A 44 1.02 2.22 -30.89
CA GLN A 44 1.46 0.87 -31.27
C GLN A 44 1.10 -0.19 -30.21
N ILE A 45 1.23 0.16 -28.92
CA ILE A 45 0.77 -0.68 -27.80
C ILE A 45 -0.75 -0.86 -27.87
N GLY A 46 -1.50 0.23 -28.06
CA GLY A 46 -2.96 0.18 -28.17
C GLY A 46 -3.46 -0.66 -29.35
N GLU A 47 -2.76 -0.61 -30.49
CA GLU A 47 -3.04 -1.48 -31.64
C GLU A 47 -2.77 -2.95 -31.33
N THR A 48 -1.66 -3.24 -30.67
CA THR A 48 -1.31 -4.60 -30.19
C THR A 48 -2.36 -5.12 -29.21
N MET A 49 -2.81 -4.29 -28.27
CA MET A 49 -3.91 -4.60 -27.36
C MET A 49 -5.23 -4.88 -28.09
N ASN A 50 -5.56 -4.09 -29.12
CA ASN A 50 -6.75 -4.32 -29.94
C ASN A 50 -6.70 -5.66 -30.69
N LYS A 51 -5.52 -6.14 -31.10
CA LYS A 51 -5.33 -7.49 -31.66
C LYS A 51 -5.63 -8.56 -30.61
N MET A 52 -5.07 -8.46 -29.40
CA MET A 52 -5.37 -9.40 -28.31
C MET A 52 -6.87 -9.44 -27.95
N GLN A 53 -7.56 -8.29 -27.98
CA GLN A 53 -9.02 -8.26 -27.81
C GLN A 53 -9.76 -8.94 -28.96
N GLN A 54 -9.23 -8.85 -30.19
CA GLN A 54 -9.77 -9.59 -31.33
C GLN A 54 -9.58 -11.10 -31.17
N HIS A 55 -8.40 -11.56 -30.72
CA HIS A 55 -8.15 -12.99 -30.42
C HIS A 55 -9.18 -13.53 -29.41
N ASN A 56 -9.42 -12.80 -28.32
CA ASN A 56 -10.46 -13.17 -27.36
C ASN A 56 -11.86 -13.23 -28.00
N PHE A 57 -12.20 -12.28 -28.86
CA PHE A 57 -13.48 -12.30 -29.56
C PHE A 57 -13.59 -13.48 -30.52
N ASP A 58 -12.52 -13.82 -31.23
CA ASP A 58 -12.52 -14.94 -32.16
C ASP A 58 -12.69 -16.28 -31.41
N GLN A 59 -12.09 -16.41 -30.22
CA GLN A 59 -12.20 -17.59 -29.36
C GLN A 59 -13.53 -17.67 -28.58
N HIS A 60 -14.04 -16.55 -28.08
CA HIS A 60 -15.12 -16.52 -27.09
C HIS A 60 -16.39 -15.80 -27.57
N ARG A 61 -16.37 -15.24 -28.78
CA ARG A 61 -17.44 -14.41 -29.36
C ARG A 61 -17.79 -13.20 -28.50
N HIS A 62 -16.83 -12.74 -27.71
CA HIS A 62 -16.96 -11.62 -26.80
C HIS A 62 -15.63 -10.89 -26.66
N ALA A 63 -15.62 -9.58 -26.90
CA ALA A 63 -14.44 -8.75 -26.71
C ALA A 63 -14.35 -8.29 -25.25
N PHE A 64 -13.39 -8.85 -24.52
CA PHE A 64 -13.08 -8.43 -23.16
C PHE A 64 -12.20 -7.17 -23.16
N ARG A 65 -11.81 -6.71 -21.97
CA ARG A 65 -10.75 -5.70 -21.79
C ARG A 65 -9.42 -6.25 -22.33
N ALA A 66 -8.51 -5.37 -22.77
CA ALA A 66 -7.21 -5.78 -23.32
C ALA A 66 -6.34 -6.55 -22.32
N THR A 67 -6.39 -6.14 -21.05
CA THR A 67 -5.87 -6.88 -19.89
C THR A 67 -6.97 -6.96 -18.85
N HIS A 68 -6.75 -7.69 -17.76
CA HIS A 68 -7.73 -7.87 -16.69
C HIS A 68 -9.02 -8.56 -17.18
N VAL A 69 -8.87 -9.54 -18.07
CA VAL A 69 -9.98 -10.16 -18.83
C VAL A 69 -11.01 -10.78 -17.89
N LYS A 70 -10.58 -11.67 -16.99
CA LYS A 70 -11.51 -12.43 -16.13
C LYS A 70 -11.93 -11.64 -14.90
N THR A 71 -13.23 -11.39 -14.76
CA THR A 71 -13.82 -10.86 -13.52
C THR A 71 -13.91 -11.95 -12.45
N GLN A 72 -13.45 -11.63 -11.24
CA GLN A 72 -13.55 -12.51 -10.07
C GLN A 72 -14.61 -12.06 -9.07
N GLY A 73 -14.79 -10.75 -8.90
CA GLY A 73 -15.77 -10.18 -7.96
C GLY A 73 -16.01 -8.70 -8.23
N ILE A 74 -17.22 -8.23 -7.96
CA ILE A 74 -17.60 -6.82 -8.04
C ILE A 74 -18.32 -6.43 -6.75
N VAL A 75 -17.74 -5.51 -6.00
CA VAL A 75 -18.20 -5.11 -4.68
C VAL A 75 -18.49 -3.62 -4.61
N LYS A 76 -19.39 -3.25 -3.71
CA LYS A 76 -19.77 -1.88 -3.39
C LYS A 76 -19.50 -1.63 -1.92
N GLY A 77 -18.99 -0.45 -1.58
CA GLY A 77 -18.54 -0.17 -0.23
C GLY A 77 -18.38 1.33 0.01
N LYS A 78 -17.63 1.65 1.06
CA LYS A 78 -17.30 3.03 1.41
C LYS A 78 -15.81 3.19 1.60
N MET A 79 -15.30 4.37 1.29
CA MET A 79 -13.96 4.80 1.64
C MET A 79 -14.04 6.00 2.56
N THR A 80 -13.36 5.94 3.70
CA THR A 80 -13.34 7.02 4.69
C THR A 80 -11.92 7.53 4.86
N VAL A 81 -11.70 8.81 4.56
CA VAL A 81 -10.43 9.52 4.81
C VAL A 81 -10.18 9.54 6.32
N LEU A 82 -8.93 9.33 6.75
CA LEU A 82 -8.61 9.37 8.19
C LEU A 82 -9.02 10.71 8.81
N ALA A 83 -9.55 10.67 10.04
CA ALA A 83 -9.97 11.87 10.76
C ALA A 83 -8.77 12.73 11.20
N GLU A 84 -7.65 12.08 11.52
CA GLU A 84 -6.40 12.70 11.93
C GLU A 84 -5.34 12.54 10.82
N LEU A 85 -5.66 13.04 9.62
CA LEU A 85 -4.74 12.97 8.49
C LEU A 85 -3.70 14.11 8.57
N PRO A 86 -2.38 13.84 8.52
CA PRO A 86 -1.36 14.88 8.48
C PRO A 86 -1.59 15.90 7.35
N ALA A 87 -1.27 17.17 7.60
CA ALA A 87 -1.59 18.27 6.69
C ALA A 87 -0.99 18.09 5.28
N HIS A 88 0.22 17.54 5.16
CA HIS A 88 0.87 17.27 3.87
C HIS A 88 0.19 16.14 3.08
N LEU A 89 -0.71 15.36 3.69
CA LEU A 89 -1.50 14.32 3.02
C LEU A 89 -2.93 14.77 2.69
N GLN A 90 -3.36 15.95 3.13
CA GLN A 90 -4.72 16.47 2.89
C GLN A 90 -4.84 17.06 1.47
N GLN A 91 -4.68 16.24 0.44
CA GLN A 91 -4.59 16.68 -0.96
C GLN A 91 -5.67 16.04 -1.84
N GLY A 92 -6.13 16.77 -2.87
CA GLY A 92 -7.15 16.33 -3.81
C GLY A 92 -8.41 15.77 -3.13
N LEU A 93 -8.70 14.49 -3.36
CA LEU A 93 -9.85 13.81 -2.77
C LEU A 93 -9.71 13.59 -1.24
N PHE A 94 -8.49 13.64 -0.70
CA PHE A 94 -8.17 13.43 0.71
C PHE A 94 -8.14 14.74 1.52
N LYS A 95 -8.41 15.89 0.88
CA LYS A 95 -8.38 17.23 1.52
C LYS A 95 -9.32 17.46 2.69
N THR A 96 -10.29 16.56 2.91
CA THR A 96 -11.27 16.68 3.99
C THR A 96 -11.15 15.44 4.88
N PRO A 97 -10.39 15.53 5.99
CA PRO A 97 -10.31 14.46 6.98
C PRO A 97 -11.69 13.99 7.44
N GLY A 98 -11.85 12.68 7.65
CA GLY A 98 -13.12 12.07 8.04
C GLY A 98 -14.20 12.00 6.94
N LYS A 99 -13.96 12.54 5.73
CA LYS A 99 -14.93 12.46 4.64
C LYS A 99 -15.09 11.01 4.16
N THR A 100 -16.34 10.59 4.00
CA THR A 100 -16.71 9.27 3.46
C THR A 100 -17.25 9.39 2.05
N TYR A 101 -16.78 8.49 1.17
CA TYR A 101 -17.19 8.35 -0.21
C TYR A 101 -17.80 6.98 -0.46
N ASP A 102 -18.79 6.89 -1.35
CA ASP A 102 -19.23 5.60 -1.88
C ASP A 102 -18.22 5.08 -2.90
N VAL A 103 -18.04 3.76 -2.95
CA VAL A 103 -17.04 3.09 -3.78
C VAL A 103 -17.62 1.86 -4.46
N ALA A 104 -17.19 1.58 -5.68
CA ALA A 104 -17.37 0.29 -6.33
C ALA A 104 -16.03 -0.25 -6.87
N ALA A 105 -15.75 -1.52 -6.64
CA ALA A 105 -14.48 -2.14 -7.04
C ALA A 105 -14.71 -3.47 -7.78
N ARG A 106 -13.79 -3.80 -8.69
CA ARG A 106 -13.73 -5.08 -9.40
C ARG A 106 -12.39 -5.77 -9.17
N TYR A 107 -12.45 -6.98 -8.65
CA TYR A 107 -11.35 -7.94 -8.63
C TYR A 107 -11.27 -8.70 -9.96
N ALA A 108 -10.06 -8.84 -10.52
CA ALA A 108 -9.86 -9.49 -11.81
C ALA A 108 -8.49 -10.15 -11.95
N SER A 109 -8.38 -11.15 -12.81
CA SER A 109 -7.09 -11.72 -13.24
C SER A 109 -6.47 -10.84 -14.32
N GLU A 110 -5.22 -10.39 -14.16
CA GLU A 110 -4.55 -9.40 -15.02
C GLU A 110 -4.38 -9.84 -16.48
N GLN A 111 -4.39 -11.14 -16.76
CA GLN A 111 -4.04 -11.68 -18.06
C GLN A 111 -4.83 -11.11 -19.24
N VAL A 112 -4.19 -11.18 -20.41
CA VAL A 112 -4.72 -10.75 -21.72
C VAL A 112 -5.72 -11.74 -22.33
N PHE A 113 -5.93 -12.90 -21.71
CA PHE A 113 -6.90 -13.92 -22.13
C PHE A 113 -7.68 -14.48 -20.95
N LEU A 114 -8.76 -15.21 -21.25
CA LEU A 114 -9.62 -15.82 -20.24
C LEU A 114 -8.92 -17.02 -19.57
N GLN A 115 -8.15 -16.72 -18.52
CA GLN A 115 -7.38 -17.73 -17.78
C GLN A 115 -8.20 -18.42 -16.67
N ALA A 116 -7.96 -19.71 -16.45
CA ALA A 116 -8.50 -20.42 -15.30
C ALA A 116 -7.90 -19.88 -13.98
N ASP A 117 -8.68 -19.90 -12.90
CA ASP A 117 -8.24 -19.36 -11.60
C ASP A 117 -7.12 -20.16 -10.94
N GLN A 118 -6.95 -21.41 -11.36
CA GLN A 118 -5.89 -22.33 -10.94
C GLN A 118 -4.51 -21.90 -11.44
N GLU A 119 -4.47 -21.14 -12.54
CA GLU A 119 -3.21 -20.70 -13.10
C GLU A 119 -2.66 -19.52 -12.27
N PRO A 120 -1.38 -19.59 -11.86
CA PRO A 120 -0.74 -18.50 -11.16
C PRO A 120 -0.73 -17.23 -12.03
N GLY A 121 -1.27 -16.14 -11.49
CA GLY A 121 -1.31 -14.86 -12.19
C GLY A 121 -1.24 -13.66 -11.25
N PRO A 122 -0.98 -12.44 -11.76
CA PRO A 122 -1.29 -11.24 -11.01
C PRO A 122 -2.80 -11.09 -10.93
N ARG A 123 -3.26 -10.37 -9.92
CA ARG A 123 -4.65 -9.99 -9.74
C ARG A 123 -4.72 -8.47 -9.59
N GLY A 124 -5.71 -7.87 -10.21
CA GLY A 124 -5.94 -6.44 -10.17
C GLY A 124 -7.26 -6.09 -9.49
N VAL A 125 -7.29 -4.89 -8.92
CA VAL A 125 -8.49 -4.24 -8.40
C VAL A 125 -8.65 -2.90 -9.10
N GLY A 126 -9.71 -2.78 -9.91
CA GLY A 126 -10.13 -1.48 -10.45
C GLY A 126 -11.23 -0.90 -9.56
N MET A 127 -11.03 0.30 -9.03
CA MET A 127 -11.90 0.92 -8.03
C MET A 127 -12.36 2.29 -8.50
N ARG A 128 -13.66 2.57 -8.43
CA ARG A 128 -14.25 3.89 -8.64
C ARG A 128 -14.75 4.45 -7.32
N ILE A 129 -14.37 5.68 -7.03
CA ILE A 129 -14.87 6.50 -5.92
C ILE A 129 -15.88 7.51 -6.49
N PHE A 130 -17.01 7.69 -5.82
CA PHE A 130 -18.10 8.59 -6.21
C PHE A 130 -18.16 9.82 -5.30
N GLY A 131 -18.74 10.93 -5.78
CA GLY A 131 -18.86 12.18 -5.01
C GLY A 131 -17.55 12.96 -4.90
N VAL A 132 -16.65 12.81 -5.88
CA VAL A 132 -15.34 13.47 -5.91
C VAL A 132 -15.45 14.84 -6.57
N ASP A 133 -15.23 15.90 -5.80
CA ASP A 133 -15.25 17.29 -6.23
C ASP A 133 -13.83 17.86 -6.37
N GLY A 134 -13.59 18.59 -7.46
CA GLY A 134 -12.33 19.31 -7.70
C GLY A 134 -12.07 19.51 -9.20
N GLU A 135 -10.95 20.13 -9.50
CA GLU A 135 -10.50 20.31 -10.88
C GLU A 135 -10.17 18.96 -11.51
N ARG A 136 -10.67 18.73 -12.72
CA ARG A 136 -10.52 17.46 -13.46
C ARG A 136 -9.28 17.50 -14.34
N LEU A 137 -8.66 16.34 -14.57
CA LEU A 137 -7.62 16.21 -15.58
C LEU A 137 -8.13 16.57 -16.99
N GLU A 138 -7.24 17.12 -17.80
CA GLU A 138 -7.53 17.41 -19.20
C GLU A 138 -7.96 16.14 -19.96
N GLY A 139 -9.15 16.20 -20.55
CA GLY A 139 -9.78 15.09 -21.28
C GLY A 139 -10.77 14.26 -20.44
N ALA A 140 -10.80 14.43 -19.12
CA ALA A 140 -11.89 13.92 -18.29
C ALA A 140 -13.15 14.78 -18.47
N ALA A 141 -14.32 14.19 -18.29
CA ALA A 141 -15.57 14.95 -18.31
C ALA A 141 -15.59 15.96 -17.17
N ALA A 142 -15.80 17.25 -17.50
CA ALA A 142 -15.68 18.36 -16.54
C ALA A 142 -16.69 18.28 -15.38
N ASP A 143 -17.85 17.68 -15.61
CA ASP A 143 -18.91 17.45 -14.63
C ASP A 143 -18.80 16.10 -13.89
N ALA A 144 -17.79 15.28 -14.22
CA ALA A 144 -17.60 13.98 -13.58
C ALA A 144 -17.32 14.15 -12.08
N LYS A 145 -18.10 13.44 -11.27
CA LYS A 145 -17.96 13.40 -9.81
C LYS A 145 -17.34 12.11 -9.32
N THR A 146 -16.41 11.54 -10.09
CA THR A 146 -15.79 10.23 -9.80
C THR A 146 -14.28 10.28 -9.88
N GLN A 147 -13.59 9.38 -9.19
CA GLN A 147 -12.16 9.14 -9.40
C GLN A 147 -11.87 7.65 -9.42
N ASP A 148 -11.10 7.20 -10.39
CA ASP A 148 -10.74 5.79 -10.54
C ASP A 148 -9.30 5.51 -10.11
N PHE A 149 -9.12 4.44 -9.34
CA PHE A 149 -7.83 3.88 -8.97
C PHE A 149 -7.71 2.44 -9.43
N PHE A 150 -6.48 2.01 -9.69
CA PHE A 150 -6.18 0.66 -10.16
C PHE A 150 -5.00 0.14 -9.36
N PHE A 151 -5.16 -1.03 -8.79
CA PHE A 151 -4.15 -1.71 -8.00
C PHE A 151 -3.89 -3.08 -8.59
N ASN A 152 -2.70 -3.59 -8.37
CA ASN A 152 -2.36 -4.99 -8.57
C ASN A 152 -1.84 -5.58 -7.25
N ASN A 153 -1.94 -6.89 -7.09
CA ASN A 153 -1.45 -7.60 -5.90
C ASN A 153 0.06 -7.86 -5.91
N ALA A 154 0.81 -7.19 -6.77
CA ALA A 154 2.27 -7.21 -6.82
C ALA A 154 2.78 -5.74 -6.81
N PRO A 155 3.90 -5.44 -6.14
CA PRO A 155 4.39 -4.07 -5.98
C PRO A 155 5.27 -3.53 -7.12
N MET A 156 5.53 -4.29 -8.21
CA MET A 156 6.44 -3.90 -9.33
C MET A 156 6.05 -4.47 -10.72
N ILE A 157 6.17 -3.71 -11.84
CA ILE A 157 5.75 -4.03 -13.25
C ILE A 157 6.90 -4.46 -14.12
N GLU A 158 6.61 -5.41 -15.01
CA GLU A 158 7.50 -5.88 -16.07
C GLU A 158 7.64 -4.85 -17.15
N LEU A 159 6.59 -4.04 -17.28
CA LEU A 159 6.49 -3.10 -18.36
C LEU A 159 7.57 -2.04 -18.19
N THR A 160 8.16 -1.85 -16.99
CA THR A 160 9.30 -0.97 -16.71
C THR A 160 9.06 0.45 -17.22
N ASP A 161 9.31 0.69 -18.50
CA ASP A 161 9.06 1.92 -19.23
C ASP A 161 8.25 1.69 -20.52
N ILE A 162 7.96 2.73 -21.30
CA ILE A 162 7.16 2.55 -22.52
C ILE A 162 7.79 1.63 -23.59
N ASP A 163 9.11 1.48 -23.59
CA ASP A 163 9.84 0.72 -24.61
C ASP A 163 9.74 -0.76 -24.30
N THR A 164 10.07 -1.13 -23.06
CA THR A 164 9.87 -2.47 -22.54
C THR A 164 8.40 -2.86 -22.57
N CYS A 165 7.47 -1.93 -22.29
CA CYS A 165 6.04 -2.18 -22.41
C CYS A 165 5.63 -2.57 -23.85
N LEU A 166 6.14 -1.88 -24.87
CA LEU A 166 5.85 -2.22 -26.26
C LEU A 166 6.39 -3.60 -26.62
N GLU A 167 7.64 -3.91 -26.24
CA GLU A 167 8.25 -5.23 -26.48
C GLU A 167 7.44 -6.34 -25.80
N ILE A 168 7.07 -6.16 -24.54
CA ILE A 168 6.31 -7.16 -23.78
C ILE A 168 4.91 -7.33 -24.36
N MET A 169 4.23 -6.26 -24.79
CA MET A 169 2.90 -6.38 -25.38
C MET A 169 2.97 -7.09 -26.74
N GLN A 170 4.00 -6.85 -27.54
CA GLN A 170 4.26 -7.58 -28.78
C GLN A 170 4.57 -9.06 -28.52
N LEU A 171 5.34 -9.37 -27.47
CA LEU A 171 5.59 -10.74 -27.05
C LEU A 171 4.31 -11.42 -26.54
N ARG A 172 3.49 -10.74 -25.74
CA ARG A 172 2.20 -11.24 -25.24
C ARG A 172 1.22 -11.51 -26.37
N GLU A 173 1.23 -10.70 -27.43
CA GLU A 173 0.41 -10.97 -28.63
C GLU A 173 0.98 -12.15 -29.44
N LYS A 174 2.29 -12.16 -29.70
CA LYS A 174 2.97 -13.24 -30.44
C LYS A 174 2.85 -14.59 -29.75
N TYR A 175 2.93 -14.61 -28.43
CA TYR A 175 2.82 -15.79 -27.58
C TYR A 175 1.53 -15.79 -26.76
N PHE A 176 0.43 -15.29 -27.34
CA PHE A 176 -0.86 -15.19 -26.65
C PHE A 176 -1.29 -16.50 -25.96
N ASP A 177 -0.86 -17.65 -26.49
CA ASP A 177 -1.11 -18.96 -25.92
C ASP A 177 -0.14 -19.36 -24.75
N SER A 178 0.74 -18.49 -24.23
CA SER A 178 1.73 -18.82 -23.17
C SER A 178 2.36 -17.60 -22.39
N PRO A 179 1.84 -17.12 -21.22
CA PRO A 179 2.29 -15.87 -20.55
C PRO A 179 2.93 -15.97 -19.13
N THR A 180 3.58 -14.88 -18.64
CA THR A 180 4.02 -14.59 -17.23
C THR A 180 3.98 -13.06 -16.84
N LYS A 181 4.22 -12.70 -15.55
CA LYS A 181 3.54 -11.67 -14.68
C LYS A 181 4.35 -10.42 -14.20
N LEU A 182 3.72 -9.25 -13.92
CA LEU A 182 4.17 -8.12 -13.03
C LEU A 182 3.09 -6.91 -12.86
N ALA A 183 3.36 -5.76 -12.15
CA ALA A 183 2.50 -4.57 -11.70
C ALA A 183 3.07 -3.11 -11.25
N ALA A 184 2.44 -1.91 -11.49
CA ALA A 184 3.06 -0.52 -11.42
C ALA A 184 2.56 0.58 -10.43
N ALA A 185 3.17 1.81 -10.50
CA ALA A 185 3.06 3.04 -9.63
C ALA A 185 2.20 4.29 -10.08
N THR A 186 2.05 5.41 -9.28
CA THR A 186 1.19 6.65 -9.55
C THR A 186 1.64 8.02 -8.86
N LYS A 187 0.79 9.08 -8.72
CA LYS A 187 1.04 10.49 -8.19
C LYS A 187 0.12 10.89 -7.02
N TYR A 188 0.52 11.87 -6.18
CA TYR A 188 -0.32 12.43 -5.10
C TYR A 188 -0.17 13.94 -4.78
N GLY A 189 -0.96 14.78 -5.44
CA GLY A 189 -1.05 16.21 -5.13
C GLY A 189 0.20 17.00 -5.52
N ASP A 190 0.72 17.81 -4.59
CA ASP A 190 1.99 18.53 -4.65
C ASP A 190 3.19 17.58 -4.73
N TYR A 191 3.05 16.34 -4.24
CA TYR A 191 4.10 15.33 -4.24
C TYR A 191 3.82 14.23 -5.28
N TYR A 192 4.83 13.43 -5.59
CA TYR A 192 4.65 12.19 -6.33
C TYR A 192 4.69 11.00 -5.36
N GLY A 193 3.96 9.91 -5.67
CA GLY A 193 3.81 8.84 -4.68
C GLY A 193 3.07 7.58 -5.12
N HIS A 194 3.47 6.45 -4.56
CA HIS A 194 2.90 5.13 -4.81
C HIS A 194 1.69 4.83 -3.90
N MET A 195 0.54 4.45 -4.46
CA MET A 195 -0.65 4.10 -3.67
C MET A 195 -0.87 2.59 -3.59
N ALA A 196 -1.31 2.10 -2.43
CA ALA A 196 -1.58 0.68 -2.22
C ALA A 196 -2.77 0.43 -1.28
N LEU A 197 -3.36 -0.76 -1.41
CA LEU A 197 -4.40 -1.28 -0.52
C LEU A 197 -3.83 -2.44 0.30
N PHE A 198 -3.93 -2.37 1.62
CA PHE A 198 -3.49 -3.42 2.54
C PHE A 198 -4.70 -4.02 3.27
N PRO A 199 -4.95 -5.34 3.21
CA PRO A 199 -6.02 -5.96 3.97
C PRO A 199 -5.72 -5.89 5.47
N ILE A 200 -6.75 -5.71 6.31
CA ILE A 200 -6.57 -5.52 7.76
C ILE A 200 -7.46 -6.37 8.67
N LEU A 201 -8.33 -7.21 8.10
CA LEU A 201 -9.10 -8.16 8.92
C LEU A 201 -8.28 -9.44 9.08
N ASP A 202 -8.29 -10.03 10.27
CA ASP A 202 -7.53 -11.26 10.58
C ASP A 202 -7.85 -12.39 9.59
N ASP A 203 -9.13 -12.54 9.22
CA ASP A 203 -9.59 -13.55 8.25
C ASP A 203 -9.07 -13.32 6.83
N MET A 204 -8.61 -12.10 6.52
CA MET A 204 -7.95 -11.75 5.26
C MET A 204 -6.42 -11.89 5.36
N THR A 205 -5.81 -11.50 6.49
CA THR A 205 -4.35 -11.49 6.66
C THR A 205 -3.77 -12.86 6.99
N ASP A 206 -4.54 -13.70 7.68
CA ASP A 206 -4.10 -15.02 8.13
C ASP A 206 -4.44 -16.13 7.12
N HIS A 207 -5.10 -15.75 6.01
CA HIS A 207 -5.52 -16.68 4.97
C HIS A 207 -4.32 -17.15 4.13
N SER A 208 -3.94 -18.42 4.33
CA SER A 208 -2.79 -19.04 3.64
C SER A 208 -3.18 -20.11 2.62
N GLU A 209 -4.48 -20.38 2.46
CA GLU A 209 -4.95 -21.37 1.49
C GLU A 209 -4.63 -20.92 0.05
N LYS A 210 -4.21 -21.88 -0.76
CA LYS A 210 -3.84 -21.66 -2.17
C LYS A 210 -4.76 -22.48 -3.06
N VAL A 211 -5.13 -21.90 -4.19
CA VAL A 211 -5.83 -22.62 -5.25
C VAL A 211 -4.94 -23.77 -5.74
N LYS A 212 -5.52 -24.96 -5.82
CA LYS A 212 -4.87 -26.18 -6.28
C LYS A 212 -5.25 -26.44 -7.74
N SER A 213 -4.39 -27.17 -8.44
CA SER A 213 -4.66 -27.63 -9.81
C SER A 213 -5.86 -28.58 -9.93
N SER A 214 -6.32 -29.14 -8.80
CA SER A 214 -7.54 -29.96 -8.72
C SER A 214 -8.82 -29.16 -8.51
N ASP A 215 -8.73 -27.86 -8.19
CA ASP A 215 -9.91 -27.06 -7.86
C ASP A 215 -10.74 -26.71 -9.10
N SER A 216 -11.81 -25.94 -8.94
CA SER A 216 -12.53 -25.44 -10.11
C SER A 216 -11.66 -24.47 -10.93
N ARG A 217 -11.84 -24.46 -12.26
CA ARG A 217 -11.32 -23.39 -13.12
C ARG A 217 -11.85 -22.00 -12.73
N GLU A 218 -12.92 -21.95 -11.94
CA GLU A 218 -13.57 -20.76 -11.39
C GLU A 218 -13.39 -20.65 -9.86
N ALA A 219 -12.38 -21.33 -9.29
CA ALA A 219 -12.20 -21.43 -7.83
C ALA A 219 -12.17 -20.08 -7.13
N LEU A 220 -11.41 -19.11 -7.63
CA LEU A 220 -11.31 -17.78 -7.00
C LEU A 220 -12.61 -17.00 -7.16
N ARG A 221 -13.28 -17.10 -8.32
CA ARG A 221 -14.58 -16.47 -8.54
C ARG A 221 -15.63 -17.00 -7.55
N TYR A 222 -15.72 -18.32 -7.39
CA TYR A 222 -16.68 -18.92 -6.47
C TYR A 222 -16.34 -18.62 -5.02
N TRP A 223 -15.06 -18.72 -4.66
CA TRP A 223 -14.60 -18.37 -3.33
C TRP A 223 -14.94 -16.92 -2.98
N LEU A 224 -14.67 -15.97 -3.89
CA LEU A 224 -14.92 -14.55 -3.62
C LEU A 224 -16.41 -14.24 -3.51
N ALA A 225 -17.25 -14.90 -4.32
CA ALA A 225 -18.70 -14.79 -4.23
C ALA A 225 -19.24 -15.34 -2.90
N GLU A 226 -18.74 -16.51 -2.48
CA GLU A 226 -19.12 -17.11 -1.20
C GLU A 226 -18.62 -16.28 -0.02
N TYR A 227 -17.36 -15.84 -0.05
CA TYR A 227 -16.74 -15.02 0.98
C TYR A 227 -17.56 -13.75 1.22
N PHE A 228 -17.80 -12.95 0.17
CA PHE A 228 -18.57 -11.72 0.32
C PHE A 228 -20.04 -11.97 0.67
N SER A 229 -20.62 -13.14 0.37
CA SER A 229 -22.00 -13.43 0.79
C SER A 229 -22.16 -13.50 2.32
N LYS A 230 -21.07 -13.76 3.06
CA LYS A 230 -21.05 -13.98 4.51
C LYS A 230 -20.22 -12.94 5.27
N ASN A 231 -19.14 -12.47 4.65
CA ASN A 231 -18.10 -11.64 5.26
C ASN A 231 -17.98 -10.28 4.57
N GLY A 232 -17.48 -9.29 5.31
CA GLY A 232 -17.02 -8.02 4.75
C GLY A 232 -15.52 -8.07 4.47
N ALA A 233 -15.01 -7.09 3.72
CA ALA A 233 -13.58 -6.87 3.56
C ALA A 233 -13.22 -5.45 3.96
N LYS A 234 -12.05 -5.28 4.57
CA LYS A 234 -11.54 -3.96 4.95
C LYS A 234 -10.07 -3.81 4.58
N TYR A 235 -9.73 -2.65 4.02
CA TYR A 235 -8.40 -2.30 3.57
C TYR A 235 -7.96 -0.95 4.14
N GLU A 236 -6.68 -0.81 4.46
CA GLU A 236 -6.02 0.48 4.55
C GLU A 236 -5.61 0.94 3.15
N PHE A 237 -6.03 2.15 2.76
CA PHE A 237 -5.53 2.85 1.60
C PHE A 237 -4.31 3.65 2.05
N LYS A 238 -3.13 3.30 1.52
CA LYS A 238 -1.85 3.90 1.90
C LYS A 238 -1.15 4.55 0.72
N ILE A 239 -0.21 5.43 1.06
CA ILE A 239 0.68 6.07 0.10
C ILE A 239 2.14 6.09 0.56
N GLN A 240 3.08 5.88 -0.36
CA GLN A 240 4.48 6.24 -0.23
C GLN A 240 4.73 7.56 -0.97
N LEU A 241 5.40 8.53 -0.35
CA LEU A 241 5.78 9.80 -1.00
C LEU A 241 7.25 9.78 -1.40
N GLY A 242 7.55 10.24 -2.62
CA GLY A 242 8.89 10.22 -3.16
C GLY A 242 9.79 11.33 -2.59
N THR A 243 11.02 10.97 -2.28
CA THR A 243 12.05 11.87 -1.71
C THR A 243 13.30 11.96 -2.59
N ALA A 244 13.43 11.09 -3.59
CA ALA A 244 14.61 10.95 -4.44
C ALA A 244 14.22 10.19 -5.73
N PRO A 245 14.28 10.78 -6.94
CA PRO A 245 13.73 10.15 -8.14
C PRO A 245 14.58 8.99 -8.67
N ASP A 246 15.85 8.92 -8.30
CA ASP A 246 16.76 7.81 -8.56
C ASP A 246 16.41 6.54 -7.77
N HIS A 247 15.78 6.69 -6.60
CA HIS A 247 15.33 5.58 -5.74
C HIS A 247 13.81 5.34 -5.82
N HIS A 248 13.07 6.39 -6.18
CA HIS A 248 11.63 6.39 -6.35
C HIS A 248 11.28 6.81 -7.79
N PRO A 249 11.71 6.05 -8.82
CA PRO A 249 11.50 6.47 -10.19
C PRO A 249 10.01 6.40 -10.55
N THR A 250 9.55 7.37 -11.35
CA THR A 250 8.23 7.30 -11.97
C THR A 250 8.29 6.70 -13.38
N GLU A 251 9.46 6.80 -14.04
CA GLU A 251 9.69 6.30 -15.40
C GLU A 251 10.05 4.80 -15.45
N ASP A 252 10.35 4.19 -14.30
CA ASP A 252 10.62 2.76 -14.14
C ASP A 252 9.67 2.15 -13.10
N GLY A 253 8.61 1.49 -13.58
CA GLY A 253 7.65 0.84 -12.70
C GLY A 253 8.09 -0.52 -12.15
N SER A 254 9.27 -1.01 -12.51
CA SER A 254 9.83 -2.28 -12.00
C SER A 254 10.52 -2.12 -10.65
N VAL A 255 10.79 -0.88 -10.23
CA VAL A 255 11.44 -0.56 -8.97
C VAL A 255 10.40 -0.52 -7.84
N VAL A 256 10.56 -1.41 -6.86
CA VAL A 256 9.82 -1.33 -5.59
C VAL A 256 10.43 -0.21 -4.76
N TRP A 257 9.61 0.76 -4.36
CA TRP A 257 10.05 1.85 -3.49
C TRP A 257 10.29 1.33 -2.07
N ASP A 258 11.48 1.59 -1.54
CA ASP A 258 11.85 1.17 -0.20
C ASP A 258 10.95 1.87 0.85
N GLU A 259 10.31 1.07 1.71
CA GLU A 259 9.46 1.59 2.79
C GLU A 259 10.29 2.40 3.81
N ALA A 260 11.62 2.24 3.86
CA ALA A 260 12.48 3.01 4.74
C ALA A 260 12.70 4.47 4.27
N THR A 261 12.67 4.72 2.95
CA THR A 261 12.87 6.05 2.35
C THR A 261 11.57 6.70 1.88
N ALA A 262 10.54 5.89 1.64
CA ALA A 262 9.20 6.31 1.31
C ALA A 262 8.19 5.40 2.04
N PRO A 263 7.95 5.60 3.35
CA PRO A 263 7.09 4.71 4.11
C PRO A 263 5.63 4.82 3.71
N TYR A 264 4.90 3.71 3.83
CA TYR A 264 3.46 3.69 3.63
C TYR A 264 2.74 4.46 4.75
N GLN A 265 2.14 5.57 4.37
CA GLN A 265 1.29 6.39 5.23
C GLN A 265 -0.17 6.04 4.94
N THR A 266 -0.93 5.61 5.94
CA THR A 266 -2.38 5.37 5.78
C THR A 266 -3.10 6.69 5.60
N ILE A 267 -3.93 6.80 4.56
CA ILE A 267 -4.65 8.03 4.19
C ILE A 267 -6.17 7.85 4.23
N ALA A 268 -6.65 6.62 4.03
CA ALA A 268 -8.05 6.27 4.15
C ALA A 268 -8.22 4.79 4.52
N THR A 269 -9.44 4.41 4.87
CA THR A 269 -9.87 3.02 4.95
C THR A 269 -10.92 2.75 3.90
N VAL A 270 -10.92 1.55 3.31
CA VAL A 270 -11.94 1.09 2.35
C VAL A 270 -12.64 -0.12 2.97
N GLU A 271 -13.96 -0.10 3.04
CA GLU A 271 -14.76 -1.15 3.63
C GLU A 271 -15.86 -1.61 2.68
N PHE A 272 -15.94 -2.92 2.47
CA PHE A 272 -16.98 -3.59 1.70
C PHE A 272 -17.79 -4.46 2.65
N PRO A 273 -19.09 -4.19 2.87
CA PRO A 273 -19.93 -5.05 3.70
C PRO A 273 -20.23 -6.39 2.98
N PRO A 274 -20.73 -7.40 3.72
CA PRO A 274 -21.27 -8.61 3.11
C PRO A 274 -22.32 -8.29 2.04
N GLN A 275 -22.18 -8.89 0.86
CA GLN A 275 -23.01 -8.68 -0.31
C GLN A 275 -22.84 -9.78 -1.36
N ASP A 276 -23.78 -9.87 -2.29
CA ASP A 276 -23.56 -10.62 -3.53
C ASP A 276 -22.53 -9.90 -4.42
N ALA A 277 -21.32 -10.46 -4.50
CA ALA A 277 -20.23 -9.92 -5.30
C ALA A 277 -20.28 -10.32 -6.79
N MET A 278 -21.15 -11.24 -7.20
CA MET A 278 -21.08 -11.87 -8.54
C MET A 278 -22.44 -12.17 -9.21
N SER A 279 -23.53 -11.50 -8.81
CA SER A 279 -24.79 -11.54 -9.59
C SER A 279 -24.57 -11.33 -11.09
N ALA A 280 -25.34 -12.06 -11.90
CA ALA A 280 -25.23 -12.03 -13.36
C ALA A 280 -25.39 -10.59 -13.92
N GLU A 281 -26.36 -9.83 -13.40
CA GLU A 281 -26.59 -8.44 -13.79
C GLU A 281 -25.37 -7.56 -13.52
N ARG A 282 -24.80 -7.65 -12.31
CA ARG A 282 -23.64 -6.84 -11.91
C ARG A 282 -22.42 -7.18 -12.76
N ARG A 283 -22.18 -8.47 -12.99
CA ARG A 283 -21.08 -8.94 -13.84
C ARG A 283 -21.23 -8.43 -15.28
N THR A 284 -22.37 -8.69 -15.92
CA THR A 284 -22.63 -8.26 -17.29
C THR A 284 -22.56 -6.74 -17.42
N PHE A 285 -23.13 -6.00 -16.47
CA PHE A 285 -23.04 -4.55 -16.47
C PHE A 285 -21.59 -4.07 -16.40
N TRP A 286 -20.78 -4.62 -15.49
CA TRP A 286 -19.41 -4.18 -15.35
C TRP A 286 -18.57 -4.59 -16.57
N GLU A 287 -18.75 -5.80 -17.07
CA GLU A 287 -18.01 -6.32 -18.22
C GLU A 287 -18.28 -5.51 -19.48
N ASP A 288 -19.55 -5.18 -19.74
CA ASP A 288 -19.98 -4.62 -21.03
C ASP A 288 -20.19 -3.11 -21.01
N ARG A 289 -20.67 -2.58 -19.89
CA ARG A 289 -21.11 -1.18 -19.80
C ARG A 289 -20.14 -0.32 -19.00
N MET A 290 -19.55 -0.83 -17.93
CA MET A 290 -18.68 -0.02 -17.08
C MET A 290 -17.35 0.30 -17.79
N LYS A 291 -16.96 1.57 -17.80
CA LYS A 291 -15.61 2.02 -18.13
C LYS A 291 -14.98 2.69 -16.92
N LEU A 292 -13.72 2.38 -16.65
CA LEU A 292 -12.87 3.12 -15.71
C LEU A 292 -11.62 3.58 -16.48
N SER A 293 -11.00 4.67 -16.03
CA SER A 293 -9.73 5.16 -16.55
C SER A 293 -8.91 5.80 -15.45
N PRO A 294 -7.60 5.55 -15.32
CA PRO A 294 -6.76 6.25 -14.35
C PRO A 294 -6.69 7.76 -14.63
N TRP A 295 -7.06 8.18 -15.85
CA TRP A 295 -7.17 9.58 -16.25
C TRP A 295 -8.55 10.19 -15.95
N ASP A 296 -9.53 9.39 -15.48
CA ASP A 296 -10.76 9.90 -14.88
C ASP A 296 -10.46 10.29 -13.41
N ALA A 297 -9.56 11.27 -13.21
CA ALA A 297 -9.09 11.70 -11.89
C ALA A 297 -9.08 13.24 -11.74
N LEU A 298 -8.85 13.71 -10.50
CA LEU A 298 -8.56 15.11 -10.22
C LEU A 298 -7.19 15.51 -10.79
N ALA A 299 -7.02 16.77 -11.17
CA ALA A 299 -5.75 17.30 -11.68
C ALA A 299 -4.59 17.10 -10.69
N GLU A 300 -4.86 17.26 -9.40
CA GLU A 300 -3.94 17.00 -8.30
C GLU A 300 -3.44 15.53 -8.26
N HIS A 301 -4.23 14.60 -8.78
CA HIS A 301 -3.90 13.17 -8.83
C HIS A 301 -3.45 12.68 -10.22
N ARG A 302 -2.92 13.59 -11.06
CA ARG A 302 -2.39 13.26 -12.40
C ARG A 302 -1.47 12.02 -12.37
N PRO A 303 -1.81 10.91 -13.02
CA PRO A 303 -0.89 9.77 -13.13
C PRO A 303 0.47 10.18 -13.76
N LEU A 304 1.60 9.77 -13.14
CA LEU A 304 2.97 10.14 -13.56
C LEU A 304 3.75 8.96 -14.13
N GLY A 305 4.71 9.24 -15.01
CA GLY A 305 5.57 8.23 -15.63
C GLY A 305 5.02 7.69 -16.96
N SER A 306 5.91 7.20 -17.82
CA SER A 306 5.60 6.79 -19.20
C SER A 306 4.48 5.74 -19.28
N ILE A 307 4.45 4.78 -18.34
CA ILE A 307 3.39 3.77 -18.23
C ILE A 307 2.03 4.39 -17.89
N ASN A 308 1.99 5.45 -17.10
CA ASN A 308 0.73 6.12 -16.81
C ASN A 308 0.30 7.07 -17.93
N ARG A 309 1.25 7.71 -18.61
CA ARG A 309 0.97 8.53 -19.80
C ARG A 309 0.37 7.69 -20.94
N LEU A 310 0.94 6.52 -21.23
CA LEU A 310 0.37 5.63 -22.26
C LEU A 310 -1.04 5.13 -21.87
N ARG A 311 -1.34 4.97 -20.56
CA ARG A 311 -2.67 4.55 -20.08
C ARG A 311 -3.79 5.50 -20.50
N LYS A 312 -3.50 6.77 -20.78
CA LYS A 312 -4.47 7.71 -21.36
C LYS A 312 -4.98 7.22 -22.72
N ILE A 313 -4.07 6.74 -23.55
CA ILE A 313 -4.31 6.37 -24.94
C ILE A 313 -4.89 4.95 -25.01
N VAL A 314 -4.23 3.98 -24.37
CA VAL A 314 -4.59 2.56 -24.53
C VAL A 314 -5.94 2.21 -23.87
N TYR A 315 -6.33 2.90 -22.78
CA TYR A 315 -7.65 2.70 -22.17
C TYR A 315 -8.78 3.16 -23.10
N ASP A 316 -8.63 4.30 -23.80
CA ASP A 316 -9.63 4.77 -24.75
C ASP A 316 -9.69 3.87 -26.00
N MET A 317 -8.53 3.47 -26.53
CA MET A 317 -8.46 2.53 -27.66
C MET A 317 -9.13 1.20 -27.32
N SER A 318 -8.80 0.61 -26.16
CA SER A 318 -9.39 -0.65 -25.72
C SER A 318 -10.90 -0.53 -25.49
N ARG A 319 -11.38 0.58 -24.92
CA ARG A 319 -12.81 0.89 -24.78
C ARG A 319 -13.50 0.94 -26.15
N LYS A 320 -12.99 1.73 -27.09
CA LYS A 320 -13.56 1.87 -28.45
C LYS A 320 -13.64 0.53 -29.16
N LYS A 321 -12.60 -0.30 -29.04
CA LYS A 321 -12.59 -1.66 -29.59
C LYS A 321 -13.71 -2.53 -29.00
N ARG A 322 -13.90 -2.52 -27.68
CA ARG A 322 -15.03 -3.25 -27.04
C ARG A 322 -16.38 -2.75 -27.51
N GLU A 323 -16.58 -1.44 -27.55
CA GLU A 323 -17.85 -0.86 -27.99
C GLU A 323 -18.21 -1.27 -29.40
N ALA A 324 -17.24 -1.22 -30.31
CA ALA A 324 -17.42 -1.61 -31.70
C ALA A 324 -17.67 -3.11 -31.85
N VAL A 325 -16.85 -3.96 -31.23
CA VAL A 325 -16.90 -5.41 -31.43
C VAL A 325 -18.09 -6.06 -30.72
N ASN A 326 -18.42 -5.60 -29.50
CA ASN A 326 -19.58 -6.10 -28.75
C ASN A 326 -20.89 -5.38 -29.14
N ALA A 327 -20.84 -4.41 -30.06
CA ALA A 327 -21.97 -3.55 -30.41
C ALA A 327 -22.69 -2.94 -29.18
N THR A 328 -21.92 -2.60 -28.14
CA THR A 328 -22.44 -2.20 -26.83
C THR A 328 -21.71 -0.97 -26.31
N GLN A 329 -22.44 0.14 -26.11
CA GLN A 329 -21.84 1.38 -25.62
C GLN A 329 -21.51 1.33 -24.13
N THR A 330 -20.31 1.79 -23.76
CA THR A 330 -19.96 1.96 -22.34
C THR A 330 -20.66 3.18 -21.74
N LYS A 331 -20.79 3.20 -20.41
CA LYS A 331 -21.41 4.24 -19.62
C LYS A 331 -20.36 4.84 -18.66
N ALA A 332 -20.24 6.17 -18.67
CA ALA A 332 -19.55 6.91 -17.62
C ALA A 332 -20.49 7.00 -16.40
N VAL A 333 -20.42 6.01 -15.50
CA VAL A 333 -21.26 5.99 -14.30
C VAL A 333 -20.73 7.01 -13.29
N ASN A 334 -21.43 8.13 -13.15
CA ASN A 334 -21.04 9.26 -12.30
C ASN A 334 -21.76 9.32 -10.94
N LEU A 335 -22.84 8.56 -10.77
CA LEU A 335 -23.65 8.52 -9.54
C LEU A 335 -23.72 7.10 -8.97
N PHE A 336 -23.71 7.00 -7.65
CA PHE A 336 -23.87 5.73 -6.95
C PHE A 336 -25.36 5.37 -6.84
N GLY A 337 -25.77 4.21 -7.37
CA GLY A 337 -27.13 3.66 -7.18
C GLY A 337 -28.25 4.15 -8.12
N GLY A 338 -27.93 4.77 -9.26
CA GLY A 338 -28.96 5.27 -10.18
C GLY A 338 -29.78 4.19 -10.90
N ASN A 339 -30.99 3.91 -10.41
CA ASN A 339 -32.15 3.57 -11.25
C ASN A 339 -32.81 4.89 -11.68
N ALA A 340 -33.00 5.08 -12.99
CA ALA A 340 -33.87 6.14 -13.46
C ALA A 340 -35.32 5.80 -13.09
N GLY A 341 -35.95 6.67 -12.28
CA GLY A 341 -37.40 6.89 -12.23
C GLY A 341 -38.27 5.81 -11.58
N LEU A 342 -38.64 6.04 -10.32
CA LEU A 342 -40.04 5.93 -9.89
C LEU A 342 -40.22 6.80 -8.64
N GLU A 343 -40.75 8.00 -8.85
CA GLU A 343 -41.33 8.82 -7.79
C GLU A 343 -42.44 8.03 -7.12
N LEU A 344 -42.44 7.99 -5.79
CA LEU A 344 -43.67 7.86 -5.02
C LEU A 344 -43.58 8.82 -3.83
N CYS A 345 -44.37 9.88 -3.97
CA CYS A 345 -44.70 10.85 -2.96
C CYS A 345 -45.34 10.16 -1.75
N ALA A 346 -44.87 10.44 -0.54
CA ALA A 346 -45.68 10.31 0.66
C ALA A 346 -45.30 11.39 1.67
N SER A 347 -46.33 12.12 2.07
CA SER A 347 -46.33 13.42 2.70
C SER A 347 -46.84 13.32 4.17
N HIS A 348 -46.23 14.13 5.05
CA HIS A 348 -46.69 14.54 6.41
C HIS A 348 -46.69 13.44 7.50
N VAL A 349 -46.20 13.69 8.73
CA VAL A 349 -46.82 14.50 9.80
C VAL A 349 -45.76 15.02 10.82
N ARG A 350 -46.01 16.19 11.43
CA ARG A 350 -45.23 16.85 12.52
C ARG A 350 -45.89 16.68 13.90
N PHE A 351 -45.12 17.03 14.96
CA PHE A 351 -45.49 17.45 16.35
C PHE A 351 -45.51 16.29 17.41
N VAL A 352 -45.00 16.35 18.67
CA VAL A 352 -44.70 17.40 19.68
C VAL A 352 -43.61 16.91 20.68
N ALA A 353 -42.93 17.84 21.39
CA ALA A 353 -42.00 17.60 22.51
C ALA A 353 -42.66 17.56 23.92
N ARG A 354 -42.06 16.84 24.90
CA ARG A 354 -41.73 17.32 26.28
C ARG A 354 -41.14 16.24 27.24
N PHE A 355 -40.10 16.68 27.96
CA PHE A 355 -39.48 16.29 29.26
C PHE A 355 -40.05 15.15 30.13
N ILE A 356 -39.16 14.35 30.75
CA ILE A 356 -38.94 14.23 32.22
C ILE A 356 -37.47 13.83 32.50
N MET A 357 -36.86 14.48 33.50
CA MET A 357 -35.51 14.29 34.04
C MET A 357 -35.62 13.53 35.37
N HIS A 358 -34.87 12.44 35.60
CA HIS A 358 -34.67 11.84 36.94
C HIS A 358 -33.23 11.36 37.15
N LEU A 359 -32.63 11.85 38.23
CA LEU A 359 -31.34 11.45 38.81
C LEU A 359 -31.50 10.11 39.55
N SER A 360 -30.49 9.24 39.43
CA SER A 360 -30.16 8.24 40.45
C SER A 360 -28.64 8.13 40.59
N THR A 361 -28.17 8.40 41.79
CA THR A 361 -26.79 8.33 42.27
C THR A 361 -26.27 6.89 42.30
N ILE A 362 -25.08 6.65 41.73
CA ILE A 362 -24.31 5.42 41.91
C ILE A 362 -23.11 5.73 42.81
N THR A 363 -23.05 5.05 43.94
CA THR A 363 -21.95 5.03 44.92
C THR A 363 -20.67 4.46 44.31
N LEU A 364 -19.58 5.23 44.42
CA LEU A 364 -18.22 4.83 44.08
C LEU A 364 -17.66 3.91 45.19
N ALA A 365 -17.35 2.66 44.86
CA ALA A 365 -16.48 1.83 45.69
C ALA A 365 -15.05 1.94 45.15
N SER A 366 -14.20 2.65 45.88
CA SER A 366 -12.77 2.80 45.56
C SER A 366 -12.02 1.52 45.92
N LEU A 367 -11.66 0.73 44.90
CA LEU A 367 -10.61 -0.29 45.02
C LEU A 367 -9.28 0.37 44.61
N CYS A 368 -8.45 0.74 45.59
CA CYS A 368 -7.06 1.11 45.34
C CYS A 368 -6.28 -0.16 44.95
N PHE A 369 -6.08 -0.38 43.65
CA PHE A 369 -4.98 -1.22 43.18
C PHE A 369 -3.68 -0.44 43.37
N ALA A 370 -2.76 -1.01 44.15
CA ALA A 370 -1.39 -0.53 44.20
C ALA A 370 -0.75 -0.75 42.82
N LEU A 371 -0.52 0.33 42.07
CA LEU A 371 0.32 0.30 40.89
C LEU A 371 1.73 -0.10 41.33
N ARG A 372 2.16 -1.31 41.01
CA ARG A 372 3.59 -1.65 41.05
C ARG A 372 4.22 -0.93 39.85
N THR A 373 5.04 0.08 40.11
CA THR A 373 5.97 0.61 39.11
C THR A 373 6.98 -0.48 38.79
N GLN A 374 6.78 -1.21 37.70
CA GLN A 374 7.84 -2.07 37.15
C GLN A 374 8.93 -1.14 36.60
N ALA A 375 10.19 -1.46 36.91
CA ALA A 375 11.31 -0.78 36.28
C ALA A 375 11.32 -1.17 34.80
N ILE A 376 11.33 -0.18 33.91
CA ILE A 376 11.41 -0.40 32.47
C ILE A 376 12.89 -0.55 32.09
N GLY A 377 13.19 -1.57 31.30
CA GLY A 377 14.53 -1.86 30.78
C GLY A 377 15.01 -0.86 29.74
N ARG A 378 16.19 -1.13 29.18
CA ARG A 378 16.93 -0.22 28.31
C ARG A 378 17.25 -0.84 26.95
N ALA A 379 17.21 -0.02 25.91
CA ALA A 379 17.89 -0.30 24.65
C ALA A 379 19.36 0.12 24.79
N ILE A 380 20.29 -0.80 24.53
CA ILE A 380 21.73 -0.56 24.67
C ILE A 380 22.41 -0.84 23.34
N VAL A 381 23.35 0.02 22.94
CA VAL A 381 24.21 -0.20 21.77
C VAL A 381 25.67 -0.08 22.19
N THR A 382 26.42 -1.16 22.04
CA THR A 382 27.84 -1.25 22.42
C THR A 382 28.71 -1.45 21.19
N ASN A 383 29.75 -0.63 21.05
CA ASN A 383 30.70 -0.73 19.94
C ASN A 383 31.99 -1.41 20.39
N GLN A 384 32.29 -2.60 19.88
CA GLN A 384 33.60 -3.26 20.06
C GLN A 384 34.49 -3.15 18.83
N CYS A 385 34.04 -2.47 17.77
CA CYS A 385 34.86 -2.20 16.60
C CYS A 385 35.97 -1.19 16.92
N ASP A 386 37.08 -1.25 16.19
CA ASP A 386 38.17 -0.27 16.35
C ASP A 386 37.74 1.15 15.94
N GLU A 387 36.90 1.25 14.91
CA GLU A 387 36.36 2.51 14.41
C GLU A 387 35.07 2.92 15.16
N PRO A 388 34.81 4.23 15.30
CA PRO A 388 33.57 4.71 15.91
C PRO A 388 32.35 4.36 15.06
N VAL A 389 31.21 4.20 15.73
CA VAL A 389 29.89 4.14 15.08
C VAL A 389 29.04 5.33 15.50
N TYR A 390 28.17 5.77 14.61
CA TYR A 390 27.36 6.98 14.77
C TYR A 390 25.90 6.56 14.90
N LEU A 391 25.26 6.92 16.00
CA LEU A 391 23.91 6.50 16.36
C LEU A 391 22.95 7.68 16.44
N TRP A 392 21.71 7.46 16.03
CA TRP A 392 20.57 8.35 16.28
C TRP A 392 19.42 7.55 16.86
N SER A 393 18.78 8.08 17.91
CA SER A 393 17.47 7.57 18.36
C SER A 393 16.37 8.26 17.55
N VAL A 394 15.54 7.47 16.86
CA VAL A 394 14.57 7.95 15.87
C VAL A 394 13.18 7.42 16.17
N GLY A 395 12.24 8.33 16.40
CA GLY A 395 10.79 8.08 16.46
C GLY A 395 10.08 9.05 15.51
N GLY A 396 9.05 9.75 15.98
CA GLY A 396 8.40 10.85 15.24
C GLY A 396 9.31 12.04 14.93
N SER A 397 10.51 12.06 15.51
CA SER A 397 11.60 12.99 15.18
C SER A 397 12.96 12.28 15.27
N VAL A 398 13.98 12.89 14.67
CA VAL A 398 15.36 12.40 14.70
C VAL A 398 16.12 13.08 15.84
N GLY A 399 16.65 12.29 16.78
CA GLY A 399 17.49 12.78 17.86
C GLY A 399 18.87 13.26 17.40
N GLU A 400 19.68 13.79 18.32
CA GLU A 400 21.07 14.18 18.03
C GLU A 400 21.95 12.96 17.74
N GLN A 401 22.94 13.15 16.86
CA GLN A 401 24.00 12.15 16.63
C GLN A 401 24.76 11.86 17.94
N LYS A 402 24.91 10.59 18.27
CA LYS A 402 25.78 10.09 19.34
C LYS A 402 26.93 9.30 18.72
N VAL A 403 28.15 9.61 19.14
CA VAL A 403 29.36 8.92 18.70
C VAL A 403 29.68 7.84 19.73
N ILE A 404 29.76 6.59 19.30
CA ILE A 404 30.08 5.45 20.16
C ILE A 404 31.46 4.94 19.74
N THR A 405 32.47 5.28 20.54
CA THR A 405 33.85 4.84 20.32
C THR A 405 34.04 3.39 20.79
N LYS A 406 35.18 2.79 20.44
CA LYS A 406 35.55 1.44 20.89
C LYS A 406 35.36 1.26 22.40
N ASP A 407 34.76 0.13 22.77
CA ASP A 407 34.49 -0.33 24.13
C ASP A 407 33.61 0.62 24.95
N THR A 408 32.77 1.42 24.26
CA THR A 408 31.78 2.29 24.90
C THR A 408 30.37 1.93 24.44
N SER A 409 29.38 2.39 25.21
CA SER A 409 27.98 2.09 24.96
C SER A 409 27.11 3.34 25.03
N TYR A 410 26.11 3.38 24.16
CA TYR A 410 24.94 4.24 24.30
C TYR A 410 23.81 3.46 24.95
N SER A 411 22.95 4.13 25.73
CA SER A 411 21.70 3.51 26.19
C SER A 411 20.59 4.53 26.42
N GLU A 412 19.36 4.09 26.22
CA GLU A 412 18.13 4.81 26.55
C GLU A 412 17.12 3.88 27.23
N VAL A 413 16.26 4.42 28.08
CA VAL A 413 15.13 3.66 28.63
C VAL A 413 14.14 3.41 27.50
N PHE A 414 13.57 2.21 27.43
CA PHE A 414 12.51 1.96 26.47
C PHE A 414 11.37 2.95 26.68
N HIS A 415 10.91 3.54 25.60
CA HIS A 415 9.78 4.44 25.59
C HIS A 415 8.94 4.22 24.34
N THR A 416 7.70 4.68 24.40
CA THR A 416 6.82 4.71 23.24
C THR A 416 6.93 6.08 22.57
N ASP A 417 7.04 6.08 21.25
CA ASP A 417 6.89 7.30 20.46
C ASP A 417 5.43 7.46 20.04
N PRO A 418 4.76 8.60 20.33
CA PRO A 418 3.35 8.78 20.00
C PRO A 418 3.03 8.78 18.49
N ALA A 419 3.99 9.11 17.63
CA ALA A 419 3.78 9.20 16.19
C ALA A 419 4.07 7.88 15.47
N SER A 420 5.15 7.19 15.84
CA SER A 420 5.59 5.96 15.17
C SER A 420 5.21 4.68 15.92
N GLY A 421 4.79 4.75 17.19
CA GLY A 421 4.42 3.61 18.02
C GLY A 421 5.60 2.84 18.63
N GLY A 422 6.82 3.13 18.20
CA GLY A 422 8.07 2.56 18.70
C GLY A 422 9.28 3.39 18.24
N VAL A 423 10.49 2.96 18.60
CA VAL A 423 11.73 3.72 18.40
C VAL A 423 12.72 2.87 17.60
N ALA A 424 13.48 3.52 16.73
CA ALA A 424 14.57 2.93 15.95
C ALA A 424 15.89 3.60 16.29
N LEU A 425 16.84 2.84 16.83
CA LEU A 425 18.23 3.24 16.93
C LEU A 425 18.88 2.99 15.57
N LYS A 426 19.16 4.05 14.80
CA LYS A 426 19.83 3.97 13.50
C LYS A 426 21.33 4.18 13.68
N ILE A 427 22.16 3.26 13.19
CA ILE A 427 23.60 3.22 13.41
C ILE A 427 24.34 3.16 12.08
N SER A 428 25.32 4.04 11.87
CA SER A 428 26.14 4.07 10.65
C SER A 428 27.64 4.00 10.98
N PRO A 429 28.47 3.40 10.11
CA PRO A 429 29.93 3.50 10.22
C PRO A 429 30.47 4.87 9.75
N VAL A 430 29.63 5.75 9.19
CA VAL A 430 30.04 7.05 8.63
C VAL A 430 29.42 8.18 9.44
N GLU A 431 30.24 9.18 9.80
CA GLU A 431 29.76 10.38 10.48
C GLU A 431 28.71 11.12 9.66
N GLY A 432 27.59 11.50 10.28
CA GLY A 432 26.45 12.10 9.58
C GLY A 432 25.74 11.14 8.62
N GLY A 433 26.03 9.84 8.68
CA GLY A 433 25.55 8.83 7.73
C GLY A 433 24.04 8.76 7.57
N LEU A 434 23.27 9.12 8.60
CA LEU A 434 21.81 9.19 8.52
C LEU A 434 21.31 10.15 7.43
N PHE A 435 22.06 11.23 7.16
CA PHE A 435 21.67 12.29 6.22
C PHE A 435 22.47 12.25 4.92
N LYS A 436 23.34 11.26 4.74
CA LYS A 436 24.14 11.09 3.53
C LYS A 436 23.49 10.05 2.61
N PRO A 437 23.42 10.30 1.30
CA PRO A 437 22.83 9.36 0.37
C PRO A 437 23.66 8.06 0.30
N ASN A 438 22.99 6.92 0.21
CA ASN A 438 23.60 5.60 0.00
C ASN A 438 24.64 5.19 1.06
N VAL A 439 24.51 5.70 2.28
CA VAL A 439 25.36 5.32 3.39
C VAL A 439 24.65 4.29 4.25
N SER A 440 25.29 3.13 4.44
CA SER A 440 24.71 2.03 5.20
C SER A 440 24.30 2.43 6.62
N GLN A 441 23.15 1.90 7.03
CA GLN A 441 22.59 2.06 8.38
C GLN A 441 22.09 0.72 8.89
N THR A 442 22.65 0.24 10.00
CA THR A 442 22.06 -0.84 10.78
C THR A 442 21.05 -0.25 11.74
N ILE A 443 19.86 -0.83 11.79
CA ILE A 443 18.72 -0.34 12.56
C ILE A 443 18.39 -1.38 13.62
N PHE A 444 18.40 -0.95 14.88
CA PHE A 444 17.89 -1.70 16.02
C PHE A 444 16.60 -1.05 16.51
N ALA A 445 15.47 -1.66 16.21
CA ALA A 445 14.16 -1.10 16.53
C ALA A 445 13.51 -1.83 17.70
N TYR A 446 12.75 -1.08 18.49
CA TYR A 446 11.94 -1.63 19.57
C TYR A 446 10.56 -0.95 19.68
N SER A 447 9.59 -1.68 20.23
CA SER A 447 8.27 -1.16 20.61
C SER A 447 7.93 -1.64 22.01
N LEU A 448 7.47 -0.72 22.86
CA LEU A 448 7.12 -0.99 24.25
C LEU A 448 5.59 -1.07 24.43
N ASP A 449 5.12 -2.16 25.04
CA ASP A 449 3.78 -2.29 25.64
C ASP A 449 3.90 -2.25 27.18
N ALA A 450 2.78 -2.23 27.90
CA ALA A 450 2.72 -2.17 29.36
C ALA A 450 3.54 -3.24 30.10
N SER A 451 3.81 -4.40 29.49
CA SER A 451 4.56 -5.51 30.13
C SER A 451 5.61 -6.17 29.23
N GLN A 452 5.75 -5.76 27.97
CA GLN A 452 6.66 -6.41 27.03
C GLN A 452 7.35 -5.39 26.12
N VAL A 453 8.58 -5.71 25.74
CA VAL A 453 9.31 -5.03 24.67
C VAL A 453 9.47 -5.98 23.48
N TRP A 454 9.16 -5.49 22.29
CA TRP A 454 9.38 -6.16 21.01
C TRP A 454 10.58 -5.54 20.34
N TYR A 455 11.44 -6.32 19.70
CA TYR A 455 12.65 -5.80 19.05
C TYR A 455 13.04 -6.58 17.79
N ASP A 456 13.67 -5.89 16.84
CA ASP A 456 14.19 -6.46 15.59
C ASP A 456 15.44 -5.70 15.09
N MET A 457 16.17 -6.30 14.15
CA MET A 457 17.27 -5.66 13.43
C MET A 457 17.01 -5.62 11.91
N SER A 458 17.45 -4.56 11.24
CA SER A 458 17.44 -4.45 9.77
C SER A 458 18.60 -3.58 9.27
N ASP A 459 18.97 -3.71 8.00
CA ASP A 459 19.98 -2.85 7.34
C ASP A 459 19.31 -2.02 6.25
N MET A 460 19.81 -0.80 6.04
CA MET A 460 19.42 0.13 4.99
C MET A 460 20.67 0.58 4.22
N PHE A 461 20.58 0.76 2.90
CA PHE A 461 21.69 1.18 2.03
C PHE A 461 22.95 0.29 2.08
N GLY A 462 22.76 -1.03 2.24
CA GLY A 462 23.82 -2.04 2.22
C GLY A 462 24.31 -2.46 3.61
N ASP A 463 25.27 -3.40 3.62
CA ASP A 463 25.78 -4.06 4.83
C ASP A 463 27.08 -3.36 5.32
N GLY A 464 26.97 -2.21 5.98
CA GLY A 464 28.10 -1.36 6.38
C GLY A 464 29.03 -2.01 7.39
N PHE A 465 28.57 -3.09 8.02
CA PHE A 465 29.32 -3.90 8.98
C PHE A 465 29.58 -5.32 8.45
N ALA A 466 29.45 -5.55 7.13
CA ALA A 466 29.76 -6.85 6.54
C ALA A 466 31.16 -7.34 6.94
N GLY A 467 31.24 -8.62 7.30
CA GLY A 467 32.45 -9.25 7.84
C GLY A 467 32.60 -9.12 9.36
N ARG A 468 31.67 -8.46 10.07
CA ARG A 468 31.71 -8.28 11.52
C ARG A 468 30.44 -8.86 12.15
N THR A 469 30.56 -9.64 13.22
CA THR A 469 29.38 -10.17 13.91
C THR A 469 28.60 -9.06 14.61
N LEU A 470 27.30 -8.99 14.40
CA LEU A 470 26.37 -8.16 15.19
C LEU A 470 25.44 -9.07 16.00
N LYS A 471 25.20 -8.73 17.26
CA LYS A 471 24.36 -9.56 18.13
C LYS A 471 23.48 -8.71 19.04
N VAL A 472 22.18 -9.00 19.03
CA VAL A 472 21.24 -8.52 20.06
C VAL A 472 21.10 -9.58 21.14
N THR A 473 21.38 -9.19 22.39
CA THR A 473 21.32 -10.06 23.57
C THR A 473 20.48 -9.40 24.67
N PRO A 474 19.33 -9.99 25.05
CA PRO A 474 18.60 -9.57 26.24
C PRO A 474 19.30 -9.96 27.54
N THR A 475 19.13 -9.19 28.61
CA THR A 475 19.63 -9.57 29.95
C THR A 475 18.86 -10.74 30.55
N ASP A 476 17.59 -10.89 30.19
CA ASP A 476 16.82 -12.09 30.52
C ASP A 476 17.17 -13.20 29.51
N LEU A 477 17.87 -14.22 30.00
CA LEU A 477 18.35 -15.35 29.20
C LEU A 477 17.23 -16.26 28.67
N THR A 478 15.99 -16.08 29.12
CA THR A 478 14.83 -16.78 28.54
C THR A 478 14.34 -16.14 27.24
N CYS A 479 14.72 -14.89 26.98
CA CYS A 479 14.40 -14.16 25.76
C CYS A 479 15.37 -14.51 24.61
N GLU A 480 14.87 -14.47 23.37
CA GLU A 480 15.63 -14.89 22.20
C GLU A 480 16.66 -13.83 21.75
N SER A 481 17.86 -14.24 21.40
CA SER A 481 18.88 -13.37 20.78
C SER A 481 18.71 -13.29 19.26
N ILE A 482 19.17 -12.18 18.66
CA ILE A 482 19.33 -12.06 17.20
C ILE A 482 20.83 -12.04 16.90
N THR A 483 21.29 -12.79 15.89
CA THR A 483 22.71 -12.84 15.54
C THR A 483 22.90 -12.77 14.04
N TRP A 484 23.72 -11.81 13.60
CA TRP A 484 24.15 -11.63 12.22
C TRP A 484 25.63 -12.00 12.14
N GLY A 485 25.91 -13.27 11.84
CA GLY A 485 27.26 -13.84 11.95
C GLY A 485 28.30 -13.22 11.02
N SER A 486 27.88 -12.60 9.92
CA SER A 486 28.76 -11.91 8.96
C SER A 486 28.42 -10.43 8.80
N GLY A 487 27.68 -9.86 9.75
CA GLY A 487 27.24 -8.47 9.68
C GLY A 487 26.24 -8.21 8.56
N LYS A 488 25.45 -9.24 8.24
CA LYS A 488 24.39 -9.21 7.23
C LYS A 488 23.10 -9.80 7.81
N PRO A 489 21.93 -9.27 7.44
CA PRO A 489 20.65 -9.79 7.90
C PRO A 489 20.41 -11.23 7.40
N PRO A 490 19.89 -12.14 8.23
CA PRO A 490 19.39 -13.43 7.78
C PRO A 490 18.09 -13.24 6.97
N ALA A 491 17.70 -14.28 6.21
CA ALA A 491 16.45 -14.23 5.46
C ALA A 491 15.22 -14.20 6.40
N GLY A 492 14.31 -13.28 6.14
CA GLY A 492 13.07 -13.10 6.91
C GLY A 492 13.24 -12.26 8.19
N SER A 493 12.16 -11.61 8.63
CA SER A 493 12.17 -10.79 9.85
C SER A 493 12.46 -11.64 11.08
N GLN A 494 13.19 -11.06 12.04
CA GLN A 494 13.64 -11.73 13.25
C GLN A 494 12.97 -11.14 14.50
N VAL A 495 11.78 -10.53 14.40
CA VAL A 495 11.09 -9.91 15.55
C VAL A 495 11.07 -10.87 16.74
N LYS A 496 11.67 -10.44 17.86
CA LYS A 496 11.66 -11.12 19.15
C LYS A 496 10.93 -10.27 20.19
N SER A 497 10.69 -10.85 21.36
CA SER A 497 10.09 -10.14 22.49
C SER A 497 10.72 -10.55 23.82
N CYS A 498 10.62 -9.66 24.80
CA CYS A 498 11.05 -9.89 26.18
C CYS A 498 10.14 -9.14 27.16
N GLY A 499 10.28 -9.42 28.46
CA GLY A 499 9.63 -8.62 29.52
C GLY A 499 10.09 -7.16 29.44
N ALA A 500 9.19 -6.21 29.73
CA ALA A 500 9.48 -4.77 29.65
C ALA A 500 10.60 -4.32 30.61
N GLU A 501 10.94 -5.13 31.61
CA GLU A 501 12.00 -4.90 32.59
C GLU A 501 13.39 -5.35 32.15
N ALA A 502 13.49 -6.19 31.10
CA ALA A 502 14.77 -6.70 30.62
C ALA A 502 15.48 -5.66 29.76
N ASP A 503 16.79 -5.48 29.92
CA ASP A 503 17.57 -4.70 28.96
C ASP A 503 17.82 -5.53 27.70
N VAL A 504 17.92 -4.86 26.55
CA VAL A 504 18.24 -5.48 25.27
C VAL A 504 19.42 -4.76 24.63
N GLU A 505 20.53 -5.47 24.47
CA GLU A 505 21.80 -4.91 24.01
C GLU A 505 22.16 -5.39 22.61
N LEU A 506 22.36 -4.45 21.68
CA LEU A 506 23.04 -4.69 20.41
C LEU A 506 24.54 -4.44 20.56
N THR A 507 25.35 -5.48 20.35
CA THR A 507 26.81 -5.38 20.31
C THR A 507 27.33 -5.51 18.89
N PHE A 508 28.19 -4.58 18.48
CA PHE A 508 28.91 -4.60 17.21
C PHE A 508 30.28 -5.26 17.36
N CYS A 509 30.72 -6.01 16.34
CA CYS A 509 32.05 -6.62 16.25
C CYS A 509 32.36 -7.70 17.31
N THR A 510 31.38 -8.54 17.66
CA THR A 510 31.59 -9.61 18.65
C THR A 510 32.33 -10.81 18.06
N GLY A 511 33.58 -11.05 18.48
CA GLY A 511 34.38 -12.19 18.01
C GLY A 511 34.99 -11.93 16.63
N HIS A 512 36.28 -11.59 16.62
CA HIS A 512 37.08 -11.50 15.41
C HIS A 512 37.32 -12.91 14.84
N TRP A 513 36.98 -13.13 13.58
CA TRP A 513 37.48 -14.27 12.80
C TRP A 513 38.57 -13.78 11.85
#